data_AF-A0AB34HIY4-F1
#
_entry.id   AF-A0AB34HIY4-F1
#
_cell.length_a   1.000
_cell.length_b   1.000
_cell.length_c   1.000
_cell.angle_alpha   90.00
_cell.angle_beta   90.00
_cell.angle_gamma   90.00
#
_symmetry.space_group_name_H-M   'P 1'
#
loop_
_entity.id
_entity.type
_entity.pdbx_description
1 polymer ?
#
loop_
_entity_poly.entity_id
_entity_poly.type
_entity_poly.pdbx_seq_one_letter_code
_entity_poly.pdbx_strand_id
1 'polypeptide(L)'
;MCCRCGKIYGMTPAGKHSSREECHYHLGRLCYTAKGLELTQVTVVDPSLQVVYDTFVKPDEEVIDYNTRFSGAVEDDLKDTKTSIRDVQATLLNLFSADTVLIGHSFEHSLYALKVIHTSVVDTTVMFPHQLDLPHKRSFKSLVADYLWRIIQDDGKSLLVHDKYRDPKSDLSKS
;
A
#
# COMPACT_ATOMS: atom_id res chain seq x y z
N MET A 1 -13.57 14.33 -1.51
CA MET A 1 -13.84 13.66 -0.22
C MET A 1 -12.77 12.59 -0.01
N CYS A 2 -12.11 12.59 1.14
CA CYS A 2 -11.15 11.56 1.54
C CYS A 2 -11.89 10.25 1.77
N CYS A 3 -11.56 9.22 1.00
CA CYS A 3 -12.10 7.89 1.23
C CYS A 3 -11.59 7.22 2.52
N ARG A 4 -10.61 7.83 3.21
CA ARG A 4 -10.04 7.32 4.47
C ARG A 4 -10.57 8.00 5.74
N CYS A 5 -11.09 9.22 5.65
CA CYS A 5 -11.61 9.96 6.82
C CYS A 5 -12.87 10.80 6.57
N GLY A 6 -13.46 10.76 5.37
CA GLY A 6 -14.66 11.53 5.03
C GLY A 6 -14.46 13.04 4.82
N LYS A 7 -13.27 13.60 5.08
CA LYS A 7 -13.00 15.05 4.89
C LYS A 7 -13.11 15.46 3.41
N ILE A 8 -13.81 16.54 3.10
CA ILE A 8 -13.84 17.10 1.74
C ILE A 8 -12.53 17.85 1.49
N TYR A 9 -11.62 17.28 0.70
CA TYR A 9 -10.45 18.02 0.21
C TYR A 9 -10.82 18.83 -1.03
N GLY A 10 -10.54 20.14 -0.98
CA GLY A 10 -10.56 20.98 -2.18
C GLY A 10 -9.33 20.66 -3.04
N MET A 11 -9.57 20.39 -4.32
CA MET A 11 -8.52 20.36 -5.34
C MET A 11 -8.51 21.70 -6.06
N THR A 12 -7.32 22.25 -6.33
CA THR A 12 -7.21 23.37 -7.26
C THR A 12 -7.52 22.89 -8.68
N PRO A 13 -7.91 23.78 -9.61
CA PRO A 13 -8.09 23.43 -11.02
C PRO A 13 -6.85 22.80 -11.69
N ALA A 14 -5.67 22.92 -11.07
CA ALA A 14 -4.42 22.29 -11.49
C ALA A 14 -4.15 20.93 -10.83
N GLY A 15 -5.16 20.29 -10.20
CA GLY A 15 -5.03 18.97 -9.59
C GLY A 15 -4.24 18.93 -8.27
N LYS A 16 -3.95 20.09 -7.66
CA LYS A 16 -3.12 20.15 -6.43
C LYS A 16 -4.01 20.17 -5.18
N HIS A 17 -3.73 19.26 -4.23
CA HIS A 17 -4.45 19.19 -2.95
C HIS A 17 -4.05 20.32 -1.99
N SER A 18 -5.02 20.85 -1.24
CA SER A 18 -4.82 21.95 -0.29
C SER A 18 -4.39 21.53 1.13
N SER A 19 -4.29 20.23 1.47
CA SER A 19 -3.88 19.77 2.81
C SER A 19 -2.87 18.60 2.78
N ARG A 20 -2.03 18.51 3.83
CA ARG A 20 -0.84 17.64 3.97
C ARG A 20 -1.06 16.31 4.73
N GLU A 21 -2.28 15.94 5.10
CA GLU A 21 -2.50 14.70 5.87
C GLU A 21 -2.67 13.50 4.93
N GLU A 22 -1.67 12.62 4.92
CA GLU A 22 -1.47 11.59 3.90
C GLU A 22 -1.78 10.19 4.41
N CYS A 23 -2.33 9.36 3.52
CA CYS A 23 -2.86 8.05 3.85
C CYS A 23 -2.00 6.94 3.22
N HIS A 24 -1.20 6.27 4.07
CA HIS A 24 -0.21 5.28 3.66
C HIS A 24 -0.75 3.85 3.44
N TYR A 25 -0.22 3.23 2.36
CA TYR A 25 -0.17 1.82 1.89
C TYR A 25 -1.47 1.03 1.67
N HIS A 26 -1.56 0.48 0.45
CA HIS A 26 -2.59 -0.41 -0.08
C HIS A 26 -1.93 -1.72 -0.51
N LEU A 27 -2.69 -2.81 -0.60
CA LEU A 27 -2.25 -4.01 -1.32
C LEU A 27 -2.17 -3.64 -2.81
N GLY A 28 -0.99 -3.27 -3.27
CA GLY A 28 -0.76 -2.78 -4.62
C GLY A 28 -0.70 -1.25 -4.75
N ARG A 29 -0.22 -0.79 -5.91
CA ARG A 29 -0.15 0.63 -6.24
C ARG A 29 -1.47 1.05 -6.88
N LEU A 30 -1.96 2.24 -6.52
CA LEU A 30 -3.18 2.82 -7.06
C LEU A 30 -2.88 4.20 -7.66
N CYS A 31 -3.61 4.58 -8.70
CA CYS A 31 -3.60 5.91 -9.30
C CYS A 31 -5.00 6.50 -9.36
N TYR A 32 -5.09 7.81 -9.58
CA TYR A 32 -6.35 8.48 -9.87
C TYR A 32 -6.52 8.71 -11.37
N THR A 33 -7.68 8.33 -11.88
CA THR A 33 -8.13 8.60 -13.25
C THR A 33 -9.47 9.34 -13.22
N ALA A 34 -10.02 9.65 -14.40
CA ALA A 34 -11.34 10.28 -14.51
C ALA A 34 -12.47 9.44 -13.88
N LYS A 35 -12.28 8.12 -13.71
CA LYS A 35 -13.24 7.21 -13.07
C LYS A 35 -13.02 7.02 -11.58
N GLY A 36 -11.96 7.60 -11.01
CA GLY A 36 -11.59 7.48 -9.60
C GLY A 36 -10.31 6.68 -9.39
N LEU A 37 -10.25 5.91 -8.31
CA LEU A 37 -9.08 5.09 -7.97
C LEU A 37 -9.02 3.82 -8.82
N GLU A 38 -7.90 3.62 -9.50
CA GLU A 38 -7.62 2.43 -10.30
C GLU A 38 -6.30 1.77 -9.87
N LEU A 39 -6.20 0.46 -10.08
CA LEU A 39 -5.03 -0.34 -9.74
C LEU A 39 -3.95 -0.19 -10.82
N THR A 40 -2.70 0.01 -10.39
CA THR A 40 -1.54 0.13 -11.28
C THR A 40 -0.48 -0.93 -11.03
N GLN A 41 -0.46 -1.56 -9.86
CA GLN A 41 0.40 -2.72 -9.58
C GLN A 41 -0.24 -3.61 -8.55
N VAL A 42 -0.07 -4.92 -8.67
CA VAL A 42 -0.40 -5.90 -7.64
C VAL A 42 0.78 -6.81 -7.38
N THR A 43 1.00 -7.11 -6.11
CA THR A 43 2.02 -8.06 -5.65
C THR A 43 1.37 -9.02 -4.66
N VAL A 44 1.59 -10.32 -4.86
CA VAL A 44 1.12 -11.41 -4.01
C VAL A 44 2.32 -12.21 -3.54
N VAL A 45 2.34 -12.50 -2.24
CA VAL A 45 3.36 -13.33 -1.61
C VAL A 45 2.72 -14.56 -0.99
N ASP A 46 3.46 -15.66 -0.96
CA ASP A 46 3.04 -16.89 -0.27
C ASP A 46 3.33 -16.83 1.25
N PRO A 47 2.93 -17.85 2.04
CA PRO A 47 3.22 -17.90 3.46
C PRO A 47 4.71 -17.97 3.82
N SER A 48 5.57 -18.32 2.86
CA SER A 48 7.03 -18.31 2.99
C SER A 48 7.65 -16.96 2.57
N LEU A 49 6.79 -15.94 2.38
CA LEU A 49 7.13 -14.57 1.97
C LEU A 49 7.81 -14.49 0.60
N GLN A 50 7.60 -15.50 -0.25
CA GLN A 50 8.09 -15.49 -1.63
C GLN A 50 7.07 -14.83 -2.55
N VAL A 51 7.55 -13.98 -3.46
CA VAL A 51 6.69 -13.33 -4.46
C VAL A 51 6.23 -14.37 -5.46
N VAL A 52 4.93 -14.61 -5.51
CA VAL A 52 4.29 -15.56 -6.44
C VAL A 52 3.60 -14.86 -7.61
N TYR A 53 3.32 -13.56 -7.47
CA TYR A 53 2.77 -12.74 -8.53
C TYR A 53 3.17 -11.29 -8.29
N ASP A 54 3.74 -10.63 -9.29
CA ASP A 54 4.02 -9.19 -9.26
C ASP A 54 3.85 -8.63 -10.67
N THR A 55 2.90 -7.72 -10.85
CA THR A 55 2.62 -7.18 -12.17
C THR A 55 2.10 -5.75 -12.11
N PHE A 56 2.44 -4.98 -13.14
CA PHE A 56 1.81 -3.70 -13.43
C PHE A 56 0.50 -3.92 -14.18
N VAL A 57 -0.45 -3.03 -13.95
CA VAL A 57 -1.79 -3.06 -14.54
C VAL A 57 -2.02 -1.77 -15.30
N LYS A 58 -2.46 -1.89 -16.55
CA LYS A 58 -2.84 -0.75 -17.36
C LYS A 58 -4.20 -0.22 -16.88
N PRO A 59 -4.30 1.04 -16.42
CA PRO A 59 -5.58 1.65 -16.11
C PRO A 59 -6.47 1.76 -17.36
N ASP A 60 -7.79 1.70 -17.19
CA ASP A 60 -8.72 1.79 -18.32
C ASP A 60 -8.75 3.22 -18.91
N GLU A 61 -8.48 4.23 -18.07
CA GLU A 61 -8.47 5.65 -18.43
C GLU A 61 -7.10 6.29 -18.26
N GLU A 62 -6.91 7.48 -18.83
CA GLU A 62 -5.69 8.26 -18.64
C GLU A 62 -5.50 8.65 -17.17
N VAL A 63 -4.27 8.51 -16.69
CA VAL A 63 -3.91 8.80 -15.30
C VAL A 63 -3.81 10.30 -15.09
N ILE A 64 -4.59 10.81 -14.13
CA ILE A 64 -4.59 12.21 -13.70
C ILE A 64 -3.53 12.44 -12.61
N ASP A 65 -3.42 11.51 -11.66
CA ASP A 65 -2.39 11.51 -10.61
C ASP A 65 -1.89 10.07 -10.37
N TYR A 66 -0.63 9.82 -10.70
CA TYR A 66 0.07 8.54 -10.48
C TYR A 66 0.30 8.24 -8.99
N ASN A 67 -0.01 9.20 -8.12
CA ASN A 67 0.16 9.10 -6.68
C ASN A 67 1.63 8.84 -6.32
N THR A 68 2.57 9.36 -7.14
CA THR A 68 4.02 9.06 -7.13
C THR A 68 4.68 9.25 -5.77
N ARG A 69 4.20 10.25 -5.02
CA ARG A 69 4.53 10.55 -3.62
C ARG A 69 4.28 9.37 -2.64
N PHE A 70 3.43 8.41 -2.99
CA PHE A 70 3.08 7.25 -2.16
C PHE A 70 3.40 5.91 -2.82
N SER A 71 3.23 5.83 -4.14
CA SER A 71 3.41 4.60 -4.91
C SER A 71 4.82 4.46 -5.43
N GLY A 72 5.59 5.55 -5.57
CA GLY A 72 6.83 5.56 -6.34
C GLY A 72 6.64 5.15 -7.80
N ALA A 73 5.40 5.08 -8.29
CA ALA A 73 5.09 4.70 -9.66
C ALA A 73 5.62 5.79 -10.59
N VAL A 74 6.55 5.44 -11.46
CA VAL A 74 7.00 6.34 -12.50
C VAL A 74 6.09 6.11 -13.69
N GLU A 75 5.73 7.17 -14.41
CA GLU A 75 4.97 7.07 -15.66
C GLU A 75 5.55 6.00 -16.61
N ASP A 76 6.88 5.84 -16.58
CA ASP A 76 7.64 4.83 -17.30
C ASP A 76 7.25 3.37 -16.94
N ASP A 77 6.86 3.07 -15.71
CA ASP A 77 6.42 1.73 -15.28
C ASP A 77 5.14 1.30 -16.03
N LEU A 78 4.32 2.27 -16.46
CA LEU A 78 3.01 2.04 -17.06
C LEU A 78 3.00 2.17 -18.59
N LYS A 79 4.02 2.80 -19.20
CA LYS A 79 4.07 3.06 -20.66
C LYS A 79 3.97 1.80 -21.51
N ASP A 80 4.63 0.73 -21.11
CA ASP A 80 4.68 -0.54 -21.86
C ASP A 80 3.75 -1.61 -21.29
N THR A 81 2.99 -1.29 -20.23
CA THR A 81 2.10 -2.24 -19.58
C THR A 81 0.87 -2.51 -20.45
N LYS A 82 0.64 -3.79 -20.77
CA LYS A 82 -0.51 -4.26 -21.57
C LYS A 82 -1.52 -5.06 -20.76
N THR A 83 -1.14 -5.49 -19.56
CA THR A 83 -1.95 -6.30 -18.66
C THR A 83 -3.19 -5.50 -18.23
N SER A 84 -4.37 -6.02 -18.54
CA SER A 84 -5.62 -5.42 -18.10
C SER A 84 -5.99 -5.89 -16.69
N ILE A 85 -6.91 -5.17 -16.05
CA ILE A 85 -7.47 -5.61 -14.76
C ILE A 85 -8.11 -7.01 -14.86
N ARG A 86 -8.65 -7.38 -16.01
CA ARG A 86 -9.28 -8.71 -16.23
C ARG A 86 -8.25 -9.83 -16.25
N ASP A 87 -7.08 -9.59 -16.84
CA ASP A 87 -5.98 -10.57 -16.87
C ASP A 87 -5.47 -10.84 -15.46
N VAL A 88 -5.35 -9.77 -14.66
CA VAL A 88 -5.02 -9.86 -13.24
C VAL A 88 -6.07 -10.66 -12.48
N GLN A 89 -7.35 -10.32 -12.62
CA GLN A 89 -8.45 -11.04 -11.96
C GLN A 89 -8.43 -12.53 -12.29
N ALA A 90 -8.27 -12.88 -13.58
CA ALA A 90 -8.18 -14.27 -13.99
C ALA A 90 -6.99 -15.00 -13.36
N THR A 91 -5.85 -14.33 -13.24
CA THR A 91 -4.67 -14.90 -12.60
C THR A 91 -4.90 -15.10 -11.09
N LEU A 92 -5.43 -14.08 -10.42
CA LEU A 92 -5.72 -14.11 -8.99
C LEU A 92 -6.75 -15.19 -8.63
N LEU A 93 -7.82 -15.35 -9.43
CA LEU A 93 -8.82 -16.40 -9.25
C LEU A 93 -8.28 -17.82 -9.44
N ASN A 94 -7.18 -17.98 -10.17
CA ASN A 94 -6.47 -19.26 -10.27
C ASN A 94 -5.47 -19.47 -9.12
N LEU A 95 -4.96 -18.39 -8.52
CA LEU A 95 -4.00 -18.46 -7.41
C LEU A 95 -4.68 -18.74 -6.07
N PHE A 96 -5.89 -18.24 -5.86
CA PHE A 96 -6.61 -18.41 -4.60
C PHE A 96 -8.09 -18.74 -4.79
N SER A 97 -8.61 -19.52 -3.86
CA SER A 97 -10.02 -19.93 -3.78
C SER A 97 -10.79 -19.05 -2.80
N ALA A 98 -12.12 -19.21 -2.73
CA ALA A 98 -12.96 -18.52 -1.74
C ALA A 98 -12.54 -18.80 -0.28
N ASP A 99 -11.93 -19.96 -0.03
CA ASP A 99 -11.49 -20.38 1.32
C ASP A 99 -10.07 -19.90 1.65
N THR A 100 -9.33 -19.41 0.66
CA THR A 100 -7.97 -18.89 0.88
C THR A 100 -8.04 -17.63 1.73
N VAL A 101 -7.29 -17.57 2.84
CA VAL A 101 -7.27 -16.36 3.68
C VAL A 101 -6.31 -15.33 3.09
N LEU A 102 -6.83 -14.16 2.69
CA LEU A 102 -6.01 -13.04 2.24
C LEU A 102 -5.57 -12.21 3.44
N ILE A 103 -4.26 -11.98 3.58
CA ILE A 103 -3.67 -11.18 4.67
C ILE A 103 -3.01 -9.95 4.06
N GLY A 104 -3.28 -8.78 4.65
CA GLY A 104 -2.80 -7.52 4.09
C GLY A 104 -3.14 -6.31 4.96
N HIS A 105 -2.95 -5.13 4.38
CA HIS A 105 -3.10 -3.86 5.08
C HIS A 105 -3.96 -2.91 4.24
N SER A 106 -5.08 -2.44 4.81
CA SER A 106 -6.01 -1.53 4.12
C SER A 106 -6.58 -2.10 2.81
N PHE A 107 -7.11 -3.32 2.86
CA PHE A 107 -7.63 -4.03 1.68
C PHE A 107 -8.83 -3.34 1.03
N GLU A 108 -9.61 -2.58 1.79
CA GLU A 108 -10.84 -1.92 1.34
C GLU A 108 -10.72 -1.29 -0.06
N HIS A 109 -9.70 -0.45 -0.25
CA HIS A 109 -9.50 0.25 -1.53
C HIS A 109 -8.86 -0.64 -2.60
N SER A 110 -7.97 -1.56 -2.22
CA SER A 110 -7.33 -2.49 -3.14
C SER A 110 -8.31 -3.49 -3.74
N LEU A 111 -9.16 -4.11 -2.92
CA LEU A 111 -10.19 -5.04 -3.39
C LEU A 111 -11.26 -4.33 -4.23
N TYR A 112 -11.60 -3.09 -3.87
CA TYR A 112 -12.47 -2.24 -4.68
C TYR A 112 -11.85 -1.95 -6.06
N ALA A 113 -10.59 -1.52 -6.12
CA ALA A 113 -9.89 -1.25 -7.37
C ALA A 113 -9.65 -2.52 -8.20
N LEU A 114 -9.40 -3.66 -7.54
CA LEU A 114 -9.35 -4.99 -8.15
C LEU A 114 -10.72 -5.46 -8.66
N LYS A 115 -11.82 -4.87 -8.19
CA LYS A 115 -13.19 -5.32 -8.45
C LYS A 115 -13.39 -6.79 -8.07
N VAL A 116 -12.75 -7.22 -6.97
CA VAL A 116 -12.83 -8.59 -6.43
C VAL A 116 -13.51 -8.55 -5.08
N ILE A 117 -14.48 -9.44 -4.88
CA ILE A 117 -15.13 -9.66 -3.59
C ILE A 117 -14.53 -10.93 -2.99
N HIS A 118 -13.97 -10.80 -1.79
CA HIS A 118 -13.41 -11.92 -1.04
C HIS A 118 -13.79 -11.80 0.43
N THR A 119 -14.33 -12.86 1.01
CA THR A 119 -14.88 -12.84 2.38
C THR A 119 -13.85 -13.22 3.43
N SER A 120 -12.89 -14.08 3.07
CA SER A 120 -11.87 -14.61 3.98
C SER A 120 -10.65 -13.69 4.00
N VAL A 121 -10.79 -12.55 4.69
CA VAL A 121 -9.79 -11.47 4.71
C VAL A 121 -9.37 -11.13 6.14
N VAL A 122 -8.05 -11.06 6.37
CA VAL A 122 -7.44 -10.50 7.57
C VAL A 122 -6.80 -9.16 7.23
N ASP A 123 -7.45 -8.07 7.61
CA ASP A 123 -6.92 -6.72 7.45
C ASP A 123 -6.22 -6.24 8.72
N THR A 124 -4.92 -6.01 8.62
CA THR A 124 -4.09 -5.54 9.74
C THR A 124 -4.48 -4.15 10.24
N THR A 125 -5.17 -3.30 9.47
CA THR A 125 -5.70 -2.03 9.99
C THR A 125 -6.84 -2.22 10.97
N VAL A 126 -7.59 -3.33 10.85
CA VAL A 126 -8.66 -3.70 11.79
C VAL A 126 -8.08 -4.40 13.01
N MET A 127 -7.10 -5.29 12.80
CA MET A 127 -6.44 -6.02 13.89
C MET A 127 -5.60 -5.10 14.80
N PHE A 128 -5.05 -4.02 14.25
CA PHE A 128 -4.21 -3.05 14.97
C PHE A 128 -4.81 -1.64 14.88
N PRO A 129 -5.90 -1.37 15.62
CA PRO A 129 -6.58 -0.08 15.56
C PRO A 129 -5.68 1.04 16.10
N HIS A 130 -5.91 2.25 15.59
CA HIS A 130 -5.25 3.43 16.14
C HIS A 130 -5.85 3.79 17.50
N GLN A 131 -5.05 4.37 18.41
CA GLN A 131 -5.51 4.77 19.75
C GLN A 131 -6.61 5.85 19.74
N LEU A 132 -6.77 6.56 18.62
CA LEU A 132 -7.79 7.60 18.43
C LEU A 132 -9.01 7.07 17.67
N ASP A 133 -9.08 5.75 17.46
CA ASP A 133 -10.09 5.07 16.66
C ASP A 133 -10.23 5.62 15.24
N LEU A 134 -11.25 5.14 14.52
CA LEU A 134 -11.58 5.65 13.20
C LEU A 134 -11.89 7.16 13.27
N PRO A 135 -11.43 7.96 12.30
CA PRO A 135 -10.87 7.56 11.00
C PRO A 135 -9.35 7.34 10.99
N HIS A 136 -8.67 7.47 12.13
CA HIS A 136 -7.23 7.29 12.20
C HIS A 136 -6.89 5.80 12.05
N LYS A 137 -6.12 5.45 11.01
CA LYS A 137 -5.62 4.09 10.78
C LYS A 137 -4.11 4.10 10.94
N ARG A 138 -3.54 3.10 11.62
CA ARG A 138 -2.07 2.92 11.69
C ARG A 138 -1.54 2.61 10.29
N SER A 139 -0.35 3.12 9.99
CA SER A 139 0.35 2.77 8.74
C SER A 139 1.07 1.44 8.88
N PHE A 140 1.24 0.71 7.78
CA PHE A 140 2.06 -0.50 7.78
C PHE A 140 3.48 -0.22 8.30
N LYS A 141 4.09 0.91 7.90
CA LYS A 141 5.39 1.35 8.42
C LYS A 141 5.43 1.45 9.94
N SER A 142 4.42 2.09 10.54
CA SER A 142 4.32 2.17 12.00
C SER A 142 4.14 0.81 12.66
N LEU A 143 3.36 -0.10 12.06
CA LEU A 143 3.20 -1.46 12.61
C LEU A 143 4.50 -2.25 12.53
N VAL A 144 5.24 -2.15 11.43
CA VAL A 144 6.54 -2.81 11.27
C VAL A 144 7.58 -2.22 12.23
N ALA A 145 7.56 -0.91 12.47
CA ALA A 145 8.43 -0.28 13.45
C ALA A 145 8.10 -0.74 14.88
N ASP A 146 6.82 -0.72 15.27
CA ASP A 146 6.38 -1.03 16.63
C ASP A 146 6.51 -2.53 16.97
N TYR A 147 6.16 -3.41 16.04
CA TYR A 147 6.06 -4.86 16.29
C TYR A 147 7.27 -5.65 15.78
N LEU A 148 7.90 -5.21 14.70
CA LEU A 148 9.04 -5.92 14.09
C LEU A 148 10.37 -5.20 14.30
N TRP A 149 10.37 -4.05 15.00
CA TRP A 149 11.57 -3.27 15.30
C TRP A 149 12.38 -2.97 14.04
N ARG A 150 11.66 -2.66 12.95
CA ARG A 150 12.19 -2.46 11.61
C ARG A 150 11.69 -1.14 11.02
N ILE A 151 12.58 -0.40 10.37
CA ILE A 151 12.22 0.82 9.64
C ILE A 151 12.23 0.51 8.15
N ILE A 152 11.08 0.61 7.50
CA ILE A 152 10.95 0.51 6.05
C ILE A 152 11.21 1.88 5.43
N GLN A 153 12.24 1.99 4.60
CA GLN A 153 12.56 3.19 3.83
C GLN A 153 11.78 3.23 2.52
N ASP A 154 11.70 4.42 1.91
CA ASP A 154 10.98 4.65 0.64
C ASP A 154 11.61 3.94 -0.57
N ASP A 155 12.84 3.43 -0.44
CA ASP A 155 13.52 2.60 -1.44
C ASP A 155 13.25 1.10 -1.29
N GLY A 156 12.32 0.70 -0.40
CA GLY A 156 11.96 -0.68 -0.14
C GLY A 156 12.94 -1.44 0.77
N LYS A 157 14.01 -0.80 1.26
CA LYS A 157 14.94 -1.44 2.19
C LYS A 157 14.42 -1.34 3.63
N SER A 158 14.46 -2.46 4.35
CA SER A 158 14.19 -2.51 5.79
C SER A 158 15.50 -2.49 6.58
N LEU A 159 15.67 -1.53 7.49
CA LEU A 159 16.76 -1.53 8.47
C LEU A 159 16.25 -2.08 9.81
N LEU A 160 17.07 -2.87 10.49
CA LEU A 160 16.82 -3.22 11.89
C LEU A 160 17.06 -1.97 12.75
N VAL A 161 16.15 -1.67 13.69
CA VAL A 161 16.27 -0.49 14.56
C VAL A 161 17.57 -0.55 15.40
N HIS A 162 18.10 -1.75 15.68
CA HIS A 162 19.38 -1.91 16.36
C HIS A 162 20.57 -1.31 15.60
N ASP A 163 20.55 -1.22 14.27
CA ASP A 163 21.66 -0.64 13.49
C ASP A 163 21.77 0.89 13.63
N LYS A 164 20.70 1.56 14.11
CA LYS A 164 20.71 3.01 14.35
C LYS A 164 20.96 3.38 15.81
N TYR A 165 20.76 2.44 16.74
CA TYR A 165 21.12 2.58 18.14
C TYR A 165 22.41 1.81 18.42
N ARG A 166 23.54 2.33 17.89
CA ARG A 166 24.84 2.03 18.49
C ARG A 166 24.76 2.53 19.93
N ASP A 167 24.81 1.58 20.86
CA ASP A 167 24.70 1.79 22.29
C ASP A 167 25.61 2.95 22.76
N PRO A 168 25.10 4.00 23.45
CA PRO A 168 25.93 5.06 24.01
C PRO A 168 26.90 4.60 25.11
N LYS A 169 26.95 3.31 25.42
CA LYS A 169 27.70 2.74 26.55
C LYS A 169 29.05 2.12 26.21
N SER A 170 29.55 2.22 24.97
CA SER A 170 30.88 1.69 24.62
C SER A 170 32.08 2.61 24.98
N ASP A 171 31.87 3.78 25.59
CA ASP A 171 32.94 4.75 25.93
C ASP A 171 33.41 4.72 27.40
N LEU A 172 33.33 3.57 28.06
CA LEU A 172 33.95 3.36 29.38
C LEU A 172 34.93 2.18 29.34
N SER A 173 36.01 2.34 28.57
CA SER A 173 37.24 1.57 28.78
C SER A 173 38.47 2.37 28.36
N LYS A 174 38.74 3.47 29.06
CA LYS A 174 40.10 3.98 29.26
C LYS A 174 40.22 4.48 30.71
N SER A 175 40.76 3.61 31.55
CA SER A 175 41.54 3.96 32.74
C SER A 175 42.74 3.04 32.78
#